data_AF-Q5FWW3-F1
#
_entry.id   AF-Q5FWW3-F1
#
_cell.length_a   1.000
_cell.length_b   1.000
_cell.length_c   1.000
_cell.angle_alpha   90.00
_cell.angle_beta   90.00
_cell.angle_gamma   90.00
#
_symmetry.space_group_name_H-M   'P 1'
#
loop_
_entity.id
_entity.type
_entity.pdbx_description
1 polymer ?
#
loop_
_entity_poly.entity_id
_entity_poly.type
_entity_poly.pdbx_seq_one_letter_code
_entity_poly.pdbx_strand_id
1 'polypeptide(L)'
;MKTELTPSPDGQFRRASSRRKAVNNICSLVCKRPIGYFPDSAGDIYRTNLEIIRKLVCKKNTVFRRVWTKHSKLAINYAKGRIYFDNFRGCFNSTAAVPQQMYEMPRCSKLEKIEDALLCECPLGESLPHPSDYTSSLLAVTGQNFLLRISADTGAILEKIYLGSYRKFRYINWDGPQETLVLKSIQTKSATMIHEVSACKLPICLRHDLYPIRSQC
;
A
#
# COMPACT_ATOMS: atom_id res chain seq x y z
N MET A 1 34.91 -19.72 70.06
CA MET A 1 33.50 -19.76 70.50
C MET A 1 32.65 -19.17 69.39
N LYS A 2 31.59 -19.89 68.99
CA LYS A 2 30.64 -19.52 67.93
C LYS A 2 29.72 -18.39 68.40
N THR A 3 29.46 -17.42 67.53
CA THR A 3 28.28 -16.52 67.60
C THR A 3 28.06 -15.99 66.17
N GLU A 4 27.30 -16.71 65.34
CA GLU A 4 25.86 -16.51 65.05
C GLU A 4 25.55 -15.18 64.37
N LEU A 5 25.47 -15.24 63.04
CA LEU A 5 24.75 -14.29 62.19
C LEU A 5 23.25 -14.37 62.51
N THR A 6 22.64 -13.23 62.82
CA THR A 6 21.19 -13.06 62.79
C THR A 6 20.72 -12.67 61.39
N PRO A 7 19.62 -13.25 60.87
CA PRO A 7 19.11 -12.94 59.53
C PRO A 7 18.23 -11.69 59.55
N SER A 8 18.41 -10.85 58.53
CA SER A 8 17.57 -9.70 58.20
C SER A 8 16.18 -10.16 57.76
N PRO A 9 15.08 -9.50 58.18
CA PRO A 9 13.73 -9.93 57.83
C PRO A 9 13.42 -9.62 56.37
N ASP A 10 13.11 -10.70 55.65
CA ASP A 10 12.44 -10.69 54.36
C ASP A 10 11.09 -9.96 54.41
N GLY A 11 10.77 -9.32 53.29
CA GLY A 11 9.39 -9.32 52.81
C GLY A 11 8.56 -8.09 53.12
N GLN A 12 8.72 -7.06 52.27
CA GLN A 12 7.59 -6.47 51.53
C GLN A 12 8.14 -5.43 50.54
N PHE A 13 8.67 -5.90 49.41
CA PHE A 13 8.57 -5.09 48.20
C PHE A 13 7.09 -5.00 47.87
N ARG A 14 6.43 -3.95 48.37
CA ARG A 14 5.21 -3.44 47.76
C ARG A 14 5.60 -3.12 46.31
N ARG A 15 5.39 -4.08 45.41
CA ARG A 15 5.19 -3.77 43.99
C ARG A 15 4.02 -2.80 44.02
N ALA A 16 4.33 -1.52 43.90
CA ALA A 16 3.37 -0.56 43.43
C ALA A 16 2.94 -1.12 42.07
N SER A 17 1.84 -1.88 42.07
CA SER A 17 1.11 -2.16 40.86
C SER A 17 0.72 -0.77 40.39
N SER A 18 1.55 -0.20 39.51
CA SER A 18 1.14 0.93 38.72
C SER A 18 -0.12 0.41 38.05
N ARG A 19 -1.27 0.83 38.56
CA ARG A 19 -2.49 0.82 37.79
C ARG A 19 -2.11 1.73 36.63
N ARG A 20 -1.56 1.13 35.55
CA ARG A 20 -1.65 1.71 34.22
C ARG A 20 -3.14 1.89 34.08
N LYS A 21 -3.65 3.08 34.42
CA LYS A 21 -5.01 3.48 34.13
C LYS A 21 -5.12 3.21 32.64
N ALA A 22 -5.76 2.09 32.33
CA ALA A 22 -5.90 1.61 30.98
C ALA A 22 -6.41 2.82 30.20
N VAL A 23 -5.64 3.25 29.21
CA VAL A 23 -6.01 4.39 28.38
C VAL A 23 -7.16 3.89 27.50
N ASN A 24 -8.33 3.77 28.12
CA ASN A 24 -9.57 3.22 27.55
C ASN A 24 -10.23 4.23 26.60
N ASN A 25 -9.61 5.39 26.39
CA ASN A 25 -10.05 6.33 25.38
C ASN A 25 -9.67 5.76 24.01
N ILE A 26 -10.66 5.20 23.33
CA ILE A 26 -10.52 4.64 22.00
C ILE A 26 -9.93 5.62 20.98
N CYS A 27 -10.24 6.92 21.09
CA CYS A 27 -9.67 7.95 20.21
C CYS A 27 -8.17 8.09 20.43
N SER A 28 -7.70 7.95 21.68
CA SER A 28 -6.27 7.97 21.97
C SER A 28 -5.54 6.74 21.41
N LEU A 29 -6.20 5.58 21.35
CA LEU A 29 -5.65 4.38 20.73
C LEU A 29 -5.54 4.56 19.21
N VAL A 30 -6.54 5.18 18.58
CA VAL A 30 -6.50 5.55 17.15
C VAL A 30 -5.32 6.48 16.87
N CYS A 31 -5.13 7.53 17.68
CA CYS A 31 -4.02 8.48 17.49
C CYS A 31 -2.63 7.87 17.73
N LYS A 32 -2.52 6.86 18.60
CA LYS A 32 -1.24 6.19 18.90
C LYS A 32 -0.87 5.10 17.89
N ARG A 33 -1.82 4.61 17.08
CA ARG A 33 -1.60 3.55 16.11
C ARG A 33 -0.52 3.87 15.06
N PRO A 34 -0.49 5.05 14.43
CA PRO A 34 0.56 5.37 13.46
C PRO A 34 1.98 5.44 14.06
N ILE A 35 2.07 5.55 15.39
CA ILE A 35 3.32 5.76 16.14
C ILE A 35 3.95 4.40 16.54
N GLY A 36 3.36 3.26 16.16
CA GLY A 36 3.94 1.94 16.41
C GLY A 36 3.86 1.47 17.87
N TYR A 37 2.91 1.98 18.65
CA TYR A 37 2.77 1.62 20.08
C TYR A 37 2.18 0.22 20.34
N PHE A 38 1.97 -0.59 19.29
CA PHE A 38 1.34 -1.92 19.37
C PHE A 38 2.36 -3.01 19.06
N PRO A 39 2.23 -4.23 19.64
CA PRO A 39 3.17 -5.32 19.42
C PRO A 39 3.35 -5.64 17.93
N ASP A 40 4.61 -5.86 17.53
CA ASP A 40 5.10 -5.97 16.14
C ASP A 40 4.64 -7.21 15.36
N SER A 41 3.82 -8.08 15.96
CA SER A 41 3.32 -9.24 15.24
C SER A 41 2.16 -8.81 14.30
N ALA A 42 2.25 -9.18 13.02
CA ALA A 42 1.25 -8.81 12.01
C ALA A 42 -0.17 -9.26 12.37
N GLY A 43 -0.31 -10.39 13.08
CA GLY A 43 -1.58 -10.91 13.57
C GLY A 43 -2.19 -10.04 14.70
N ASP A 44 -1.35 -9.50 15.58
CA ASP A 44 -1.80 -8.65 16.68
C ASP A 44 -2.22 -7.27 16.20
N ILE A 45 -1.55 -6.72 15.19
CA ILE A 45 -1.92 -5.44 14.57
C ILE A 45 -3.32 -5.52 13.95
N TYR A 46 -3.60 -6.58 13.17
CA TYR A 46 -4.92 -6.74 12.54
C TYR A 46 -6.05 -6.85 13.57
N ARG A 47 -5.86 -7.71 14.59
CA ARG A 47 -6.83 -7.88 15.68
C ARG A 47 -7.06 -6.59 16.45
N THR A 48 -5.99 -5.87 16.78
CA THR A 48 -6.06 -4.56 17.44
C THR A 48 -6.86 -3.56 16.61
N ASN A 49 -6.63 -3.50 15.30
CA ASN A 49 -7.35 -2.58 14.43
C ASN A 49 -8.85 -2.89 14.37
N LEU A 50 -9.21 -4.17 14.26
CA LEU A 50 -10.61 -4.59 14.29
C LEU A 50 -11.25 -4.29 15.64
N GLU A 51 -10.53 -4.51 16.74
CA GLU A 51 -11.02 -4.18 18.07
C GLU A 51 -11.25 -2.67 18.23
N ILE A 52 -10.34 -1.85 17.69
CA ILE A 52 -10.48 -0.40 17.69
C ILE A 52 -11.74 0.03 16.93
N ILE A 53 -11.91 -0.49 15.71
CA ILE A 53 -13.09 -0.21 14.87
C ILE A 53 -14.37 -0.66 15.58
N ARG A 54 -14.40 -1.88 16.13
CA ARG A 54 -15.55 -2.41 16.87
C ARG A 54 -15.93 -1.50 18.04
N LYS A 55 -14.94 -1.09 18.84
CA LYS A 55 -15.16 -0.20 19.99
C LYS A 55 -15.62 1.20 19.57
N LEU A 56 -15.18 1.72 18.42
CA LEU A 56 -15.66 2.99 17.89
C LEU A 56 -17.11 2.89 17.44
N VAL A 57 -17.42 1.91 16.59
CA VAL A 57 -18.73 1.73 15.93
C VAL A 57 -19.81 1.32 16.93
N CYS A 58 -19.51 0.43 17.87
CA CYS A 58 -20.49 -0.10 18.82
C CYS A 58 -20.67 0.78 20.08
N LYS A 59 -19.99 1.92 20.19
CA LYS A 59 -20.12 2.80 21.36
C LYS A 59 -21.45 3.55 21.27
N LYS A 60 -22.39 3.27 22.18
CA LYS A 60 -23.76 3.83 22.14
C LYS A 60 -23.84 5.36 22.10
N ASN A 61 -22.82 6.06 22.62
CA ASN A 61 -22.80 7.52 22.73
C ASN A 61 -21.85 8.19 21.72
N THR A 62 -21.37 7.48 20.69
CA THR A 62 -20.57 8.11 19.62
C THR A 62 -21.49 8.65 18.53
N VAL A 63 -21.34 9.94 18.23
CA VAL A 63 -21.98 10.57 17.08
C VAL A 63 -20.94 10.61 15.96
N PHE A 64 -21.21 9.90 14.86
CA PHE A 64 -20.39 9.99 13.66
C PHE A 64 -20.91 11.11 12.77
N ARG A 65 -20.06 12.11 12.52
CA ARG A 65 -20.36 13.14 11.53
C ARG A 65 -19.85 12.68 10.17
N ARG A 66 -20.68 12.78 9.14
CA ARG A 66 -20.23 12.60 7.74
C ARG A 66 -19.29 13.75 7.38
N VAL A 67 -17.99 13.48 7.36
CA VAL A 67 -16.96 14.46 6.98
C VAL A 67 -16.78 14.51 5.47
N TRP A 68 -16.82 13.36 4.82
CA TRP A 68 -16.66 13.24 3.37
C TRP A 68 -17.29 11.94 2.88
N THR A 69 -17.76 11.95 1.64
CA THR A 69 -18.22 10.74 0.97
C THR A 69 -18.00 10.88 -0.53
N LYS A 70 -17.53 9.82 -1.17
CA LYS A 70 -17.42 9.69 -2.62
C LYS A 70 -17.78 8.27 -3.01
N HIS A 71 -18.48 8.14 -4.12
CA HIS A 71 -18.92 6.86 -4.67
C HIS A 71 -18.18 6.60 -5.98
N SER A 72 -17.83 5.35 -6.23
CA SER A 72 -17.41 4.89 -7.56
C SER A 72 -18.14 3.60 -7.90
N LYS A 73 -18.38 3.41 -9.20
CA LYS A 73 -18.94 2.17 -9.75
C LYS A 73 -17.86 1.10 -9.95
N LEU A 74 -16.59 1.50 -9.89
CA LEU A 74 -15.42 0.65 -10.09
C LEU A 74 -14.70 0.41 -8.75
N ALA A 75 -13.70 -0.46 -8.77
CA ALA A 75 -12.92 -0.77 -7.59
C ALA A 75 -12.24 0.48 -7.01
N ILE A 76 -12.31 0.62 -5.70
CA ILE A 76 -11.61 1.66 -4.93
C ILE A 76 -10.36 1.00 -4.36
N ASN A 77 -9.19 1.50 -4.73
CA ASN A 77 -7.91 0.99 -4.24
C ASN A 77 -7.32 1.95 -3.21
N TYR A 78 -6.61 1.41 -2.23
CA TYR A 78 -5.90 2.22 -1.23
C TYR A 78 -4.44 1.78 -1.15
N ALA A 79 -3.53 2.73 -1.26
CA ALA A 79 -2.10 2.49 -1.04
C ALA A 79 -1.46 3.71 -0.39
N LYS A 80 -0.80 3.50 0.75
CA LYS A 80 0.05 4.50 1.44
C LYS A 80 -0.58 5.89 1.57
N GLY A 81 -1.81 5.96 2.09
CA GLY A 81 -2.51 7.23 2.29
C GLY A 81 -3.14 7.82 1.02
N ARG A 82 -3.10 7.11 -0.11
CA ARG A 82 -3.76 7.49 -1.36
C ARG A 82 -4.95 6.58 -1.62
N ILE A 83 -6.09 7.19 -1.94
CA ILE A 83 -7.33 6.51 -2.33
C ILE A 83 -7.52 6.73 -3.83
N TYR A 84 -7.52 5.63 -4.56
CA TYR A 84 -7.67 5.62 -6.01
C TYR A 84 -9.09 5.22 -6.40
N PHE A 85 -9.66 5.99 -7.32
CA PHE A 85 -11.00 5.79 -7.88
C PHE A 85 -10.90 5.53 -9.39
N ASP A 86 -11.97 4.95 -9.92
CA ASP A 86 -12.18 4.79 -11.36
C ASP A 86 -11.00 4.11 -12.06
N ASN A 87 -10.50 3.02 -11.46
CA ASN A 87 -9.30 2.29 -11.87
C ASN A 87 -8.06 3.19 -11.96
N PHE A 88 -7.72 3.86 -10.86
CA PHE A 88 -6.53 4.71 -10.72
C PHE A 88 -6.55 6.00 -11.57
N ARG A 89 -7.70 6.38 -12.15
CA ARG A 89 -7.81 7.65 -12.87
C ARG A 89 -8.06 8.84 -11.95
N GLY A 90 -8.66 8.63 -10.79
CA GLY A 90 -8.82 9.67 -9.77
C GLY A 90 -8.04 9.31 -8.51
N CYS A 91 -7.35 10.26 -7.89
CA CYS A 91 -6.61 10.03 -6.66
C CYS A 91 -6.90 11.09 -5.60
N PHE A 92 -7.06 10.64 -4.36
CA PHE A 92 -7.26 11.48 -3.18
C PHE A 92 -6.23 11.14 -2.11
N ASN A 93 -5.63 12.16 -1.50
CA ASN A 93 -4.80 12.01 -0.31
C ASN A 93 -5.70 11.93 0.93
N SER A 94 -5.58 10.86 1.71
CA SER A 94 -6.34 10.63 2.95
C SER A 94 -5.57 10.98 4.22
N THR A 95 -4.40 11.62 4.11
CA THR A 95 -3.58 12.00 5.27
C THR A 95 -4.18 13.18 6.03
N ALA A 96 -4.90 14.05 5.33
CA ALA A 96 -5.61 15.18 5.92
C ALA A 96 -6.97 14.75 6.50
N ALA A 97 -7.54 15.61 7.37
CA ALA A 97 -8.85 15.35 8.00
C ALA A 97 -10.00 15.20 6.99
N VAL A 98 -9.90 15.88 5.84
CA VAL A 98 -10.78 15.73 4.69
C VAL A 98 -9.91 15.27 3.53
N PRO A 99 -10.27 14.19 2.81
CA PRO A 99 -9.51 13.75 1.66
C PRO A 99 -9.36 14.85 0.61
N GLN A 100 -8.12 15.09 0.16
CA GLN A 100 -7.81 16.12 -0.83
C GLN A 100 -7.60 15.49 -2.20
N GLN A 101 -8.26 16.01 -3.23
CA GLN A 101 -8.06 15.54 -4.59
C GLN A 101 -6.64 15.90 -5.05
N MET A 102 -5.88 14.90 -5.48
CA MET A 102 -4.53 15.07 -6.01
C MET A 102 -4.57 15.26 -7.53
N TYR A 103 -5.26 14.34 -8.21
CA TYR A 103 -5.47 14.41 -9.64
C TYR A 103 -6.75 13.71 -10.06
N GLU A 104 -7.21 14.06 -11.26
CA GLU A 104 -8.25 13.34 -11.99
C GLU A 104 -7.84 13.34 -13.46
N MET A 105 -7.58 12.14 -14.01
CA MET A 105 -7.23 11.98 -15.41
C MET A 105 -8.46 12.21 -16.29
N PRO A 106 -8.27 12.70 -17.54
CA PRO A 106 -9.36 12.84 -18.50
C PRO A 106 -10.15 11.54 -18.69
N ARG A 107 -11.36 11.58 -19.23
CA ARG A 107 -12.04 10.33 -19.59
C ARG A 107 -11.31 9.66 -20.77
N CYS A 108 -11.15 8.35 -20.72
CA CYS A 108 -10.55 7.58 -21.80
C CYS A 108 -11.54 6.59 -22.42
N SER A 109 -11.19 6.08 -23.60
CA SER A 109 -11.94 4.98 -24.21
C SER A 109 -11.84 3.71 -23.37
N LYS A 110 -12.77 2.76 -23.58
CA LYS A 110 -12.72 1.44 -22.92
C LYS A 110 -11.44 0.67 -23.22
N LEU A 111 -10.76 0.98 -24.32
CA LEU A 111 -9.53 0.30 -24.73
C LEU A 111 -8.31 0.81 -23.97
N GLU A 112 -8.29 2.10 -23.65
CA GLU A 112 -7.21 2.76 -22.89
C GLU A 112 -7.41 2.70 -21.38
N LYS A 113 -8.44 1.98 -20.93
CA LYS A 113 -8.70 1.82 -19.50
C LYS A 113 -7.50 1.14 -18.83
N ILE A 114 -7.22 1.55 -17.60
CA ILE A 114 -6.26 0.88 -16.74
C ILE A 114 -6.92 -0.42 -16.26
N GLU A 115 -6.23 -1.54 -16.46
CA GLU A 115 -6.65 -2.87 -16.01
C GLU A 115 -6.15 -3.12 -14.59
N ASP A 116 -4.88 -2.78 -14.33
CA ASP A 116 -4.24 -2.92 -13.03
C ASP A 116 -3.09 -1.92 -12.91
N ALA A 117 -2.76 -1.56 -11.67
CA ALA A 117 -1.68 -0.63 -11.41
C ALA A 117 -1.02 -0.85 -10.06
N LEU A 118 0.24 -0.41 -9.98
CA LEU A 118 1.09 -0.63 -8.84
C LEU A 118 1.80 0.68 -8.47
N LEU A 119 1.75 1.03 -7.19
CA LEU A 119 2.43 2.22 -6.67
C LEU A 119 3.92 1.94 -6.47
N CYS A 120 4.75 2.68 -7.19
CA CYS A 120 6.20 2.68 -7.09
C CYS A 120 6.65 3.96 -6.36
N GLU A 121 7.32 3.77 -5.23
CA GLU A 121 7.90 4.85 -4.45
C GLU A 121 9.33 4.46 -4.10
N CYS A 122 10.24 5.42 -4.09
CA CYS A 122 11.62 5.10 -3.78
C CYS A 122 11.78 4.71 -2.30
N PRO A 123 12.61 3.70 -2.02
CA PRO A 123 12.95 3.35 -0.65
C PRO A 123 13.66 4.53 0.01
N LEU A 124 13.30 4.80 1.26
CA LEU A 124 13.96 5.82 2.08
C LEU A 124 15.37 5.32 2.44
N GLY A 125 16.41 6.03 2.01
CA GLY A 125 17.79 5.77 2.44
C GLY A 125 18.81 5.52 1.32
N GLU A 126 18.36 5.31 0.09
CA GLU A 126 19.24 5.18 -1.07
C GLU A 126 19.22 6.45 -1.93
N SER A 127 20.41 6.97 -2.25
CA SER A 127 20.52 8.09 -3.18
C SER A 127 20.45 7.58 -4.62
N LEU A 128 19.33 7.81 -5.28
CA LEU A 128 19.19 7.64 -6.73
C LEU A 128 19.95 8.73 -7.50
N PRO A 129 20.47 8.39 -8.70
CA PRO A 129 21.34 9.25 -9.47
C PRO A 129 20.65 10.53 -9.99
N HIS A 130 19.35 10.48 -10.33
CA HIS A 130 18.60 11.67 -10.74
C HIS A 130 17.47 12.02 -9.77
N PRO A 131 17.22 13.31 -9.49
CA PRO A 131 16.10 13.76 -8.68
C PRO A 131 14.72 13.30 -9.21
N SER A 132 14.58 13.14 -10.52
CA SER A 132 13.36 12.61 -11.16
C SER A 132 13.04 11.18 -10.72
N ASP A 133 14.07 10.40 -10.40
CA ASP A 133 13.94 8.98 -10.09
C ASP A 133 13.25 8.78 -8.74
N TYR A 134 13.32 9.78 -7.85
CA TYR A 134 12.61 9.81 -6.56
C TYR A 134 11.11 10.09 -6.69
N THR A 135 10.63 10.42 -7.89
CA THR A 135 9.23 10.81 -8.08
C THR A 135 8.33 9.59 -7.94
N SER A 136 7.43 9.64 -6.95
CA SER A 136 6.39 8.62 -6.77
C SER A 136 5.60 8.43 -8.07
N SER A 137 5.53 7.20 -8.53
CA SER A 137 4.97 6.86 -9.83
C SER A 137 4.02 5.67 -9.70
N LEU A 138 2.90 5.73 -10.42
CA LEU A 138 2.01 4.60 -10.62
C LEU A 138 2.40 3.89 -11.93
N LEU A 139 2.75 2.61 -11.83
CA LEU A 139 2.97 1.76 -12.99
C LEU A 139 1.66 1.07 -13.33
N ALA A 140 1.10 1.39 -14.49
CA ALA A 140 -0.24 0.96 -14.88
C ALA A 140 -0.23 0.19 -16.20
N VAL A 141 -0.94 -0.93 -16.24
CA VAL A 141 -1.17 -1.71 -17.46
C VAL A 141 -2.53 -1.35 -18.03
N THR A 142 -2.58 -1.08 -19.32
CA THR A 142 -3.82 -0.69 -20.02
C THR A 142 -4.41 -1.85 -20.83
N GLY A 143 -5.68 -1.70 -21.24
CA GLY A 143 -6.36 -2.68 -22.07
C GLY A 143 -5.75 -2.92 -23.47
N GLN A 144 -4.95 -1.96 -23.94
CA GLN A 144 -4.19 -2.04 -25.20
C GLN A 144 -2.75 -2.55 -25.03
N ASN A 145 -2.42 -3.16 -23.89
CA ASN A 145 -1.07 -3.66 -23.60
C ASN A 145 0.00 -2.55 -23.60
N PHE A 146 -0.35 -1.32 -23.21
CA PHE A 146 0.66 -0.35 -22.81
C PHE A 146 0.94 -0.46 -21.32
N LEU A 147 2.23 -0.43 -20.98
CA LEU A 147 2.72 -0.10 -19.65
C LEU A 147 2.94 1.41 -19.58
N LEU A 148 2.26 2.06 -18.65
CA LEU A 148 2.36 3.50 -18.40
C LEU A 148 3.11 3.74 -17.09
N ARG A 149 4.04 4.67 -17.10
CA ARG A 149 4.54 5.30 -15.87
C ARG A 149 3.80 6.61 -15.69
N ILE A 150 3.01 6.72 -14.65
CA ILE A 150 2.15 7.88 -14.37
C ILE A 150 2.68 8.54 -13.09
N SER A 151 2.79 9.86 -13.04
CA SER A 151 3.09 10.55 -11.78
C SER A 151 1.99 10.27 -10.75
N ALA A 152 2.36 9.79 -9.57
CA ALA A 152 1.38 9.52 -8.52
C ALA A 152 0.75 10.81 -7.97
N ASP A 153 1.40 11.96 -8.15
CA ASP A 153 0.94 13.24 -7.61
C ASP A 153 0.05 14.00 -8.59
N THR A 154 0.42 14.03 -9.87
CA THR A 154 -0.28 14.84 -10.88
C THR A 154 -1.17 14.02 -11.82
N GLY A 155 -0.99 12.70 -11.87
CA GLY A 155 -1.66 11.85 -12.85
C GLY A 155 -1.14 12.02 -14.28
N ALA A 156 -0.04 12.77 -14.48
CA ALA A 156 0.58 12.94 -15.79
C ALA A 156 1.25 11.64 -16.25
N ILE A 157 1.08 11.29 -17.53
CA ILE A 157 1.80 10.16 -18.13
C ILE A 157 3.23 10.61 -18.41
N LEU A 158 4.19 10.00 -17.71
CA LEU A 158 5.62 10.28 -17.84
C LEU A 158 6.23 9.43 -18.95
N GLU A 159 5.89 8.15 -19.00
CA GLU A 159 6.37 7.21 -20.02
C GLU A 159 5.25 6.25 -20.45
N LYS A 160 5.38 5.76 -21.69
CA LYS A 160 4.44 4.83 -22.30
C LYS A 160 5.20 3.83 -23.17
N ILE A 161 5.08 2.55 -22.83
CA ILE A 161 5.78 1.45 -23.50
C ILE A 161 4.76 0.44 -24.00
N TYR A 162 4.87 0.05 -25.26
CA TYR A 162 4.02 -0.99 -25.83
C TYR A 162 4.61 -2.38 -25.55
N LEU A 163 3.81 -3.27 -24.97
CA LEU A 163 4.25 -4.61 -24.57
C LEU A 163 4.07 -5.67 -25.67
N GLY A 164 3.55 -5.29 -26.84
CA GLY A 164 3.22 -6.21 -27.92
C GLY A 164 1.77 -6.73 -27.87
N SER A 165 1.31 -7.33 -28.97
CA SER A 165 -0.06 -7.85 -29.13
C SER A 165 -0.19 -9.35 -28.87
N TYR A 166 0.91 -10.07 -28.64
CA TYR A 166 0.93 -11.53 -28.56
C TYR A 166 0.16 -12.11 -27.36
N ARG A 167 0.07 -11.37 -26.25
CA ARG A 167 -0.69 -11.74 -25.05
C ARG A 167 -1.43 -10.53 -24.50
N LYS A 168 -2.53 -10.76 -23.76
CA LYS A 168 -3.25 -9.70 -23.05
C LYS A 168 -2.80 -9.62 -21.61
N PHE A 169 -2.03 -8.57 -21.30
CA PHE A 169 -1.58 -8.29 -19.94
C PHE A 169 -2.69 -7.59 -19.17
N ARG A 170 -2.99 -8.10 -17.97
CA ARG A 170 -4.10 -7.59 -17.16
C ARG A 170 -3.72 -7.32 -15.72
N TYR A 171 -2.64 -7.92 -15.24
CA TYR A 171 -2.21 -7.76 -13.86
C TYR A 171 -0.74 -7.36 -13.80
N ILE A 172 -0.40 -6.51 -12.83
CA ILE A 172 0.95 -6.08 -12.52
C ILE A 172 1.21 -6.31 -11.03
N ASN A 173 2.35 -6.92 -10.70
CA ASN A 173 2.74 -7.16 -9.31
C ASN A 173 4.26 -7.10 -9.16
N TRP A 174 4.74 -7.05 -7.92
CA TRP A 174 6.15 -7.25 -7.61
C TRP A 174 6.51 -8.74 -7.63
N ASP A 175 7.63 -9.09 -8.27
CA ASP A 175 8.31 -10.38 -8.09
C ASP A 175 9.25 -10.29 -6.87
N GLY A 176 10.08 -9.25 -6.89
CA GLY A 176 10.88 -8.76 -5.77
C GLY A 176 10.43 -7.33 -5.47
N PRO A 177 10.21 -6.95 -4.19
CA PRO A 177 9.73 -5.62 -3.84
C PRO A 177 10.63 -4.54 -4.46
N GLN A 178 10.06 -3.69 -5.33
CA GLN A 178 10.75 -2.54 -5.92
C GLN A 178 11.92 -2.83 -6.86
N GLU A 179 12.24 -4.10 -7.11
CA GLU A 179 13.35 -4.51 -7.99
C GLU A 179 12.82 -5.01 -9.34
N THR A 180 11.90 -5.96 -9.30
CA THR A 180 11.41 -6.64 -10.50
C THR A 180 9.89 -6.69 -10.48
N LEU A 181 9.29 -6.23 -11.58
CA LEU A 181 7.86 -6.31 -11.81
C LEU A 181 7.54 -7.59 -12.58
N VAL A 182 6.39 -8.18 -12.28
CA VAL A 182 5.77 -9.22 -13.10
C VAL A 182 4.52 -8.68 -13.75
N LEU A 183 4.46 -8.80 -15.06
CA LEU A 183 3.24 -8.66 -15.82
C LEU A 183 2.63 -10.03 -16.07
N LYS A 184 1.39 -10.22 -15.62
CA LYS A 184 0.66 -11.48 -15.83
C LYS A 184 -0.39 -11.29 -16.91
N SER A 185 -0.38 -12.23 -17.84
CA SER A 185 -1.42 -12.34 -18.88
C SER A 185 -2.58 -13.20 -18.40
N ILE A 186 -3.77 -12.96 -18.95
CA ILE A 186 -4.89 -13.90 -18.85
C ILE A 186 -4.89 -14.72 -20.13
N GLN A 187 -4.69 -16.03 -20.02
CA GLN A 187 -4.95 -16.91 -21.15
C GLN A 187 -6.48 -17.03 -21.33
N THR A 188 -6.99 -16.58 -22.47
CA THR A 188 -8.33 -16.98 -22.91
C THR A 188 -8.28 -18.46 -23.27
N LYS A 189 -9.11 -19.27 -22.62
CA LYS A 189 -9.24 -20.72 -22.90
C LYS A 189 -9.55 -20.93 -24.39
N SER A 190 -8.54 -21.25 -25.18
CA SER A 190 -8.71 -21.84 -26.49
C SER A 190 -7.55 -22.82 -26.74
N ALA A 191 -7.93 -24.08 -26.86
CA ALA A 191 -7.13 -25.27 -27.17
C ALA A 191 -6.21 -25.81 -26.06
N THR A 192 -6.63 -26.97 -25.55
CA THR A 192 -5.86 -28.04 -24.91
C THR A 192 -4.36 -28.00 -25.23
N MET A 193 -3.55 -27.45 -24.33
CA MET A 193 -2.18 -27.89 -23.97
C MET A 193 -1.70 -27.08 -22.76
N ILE A 194 -1.17 -27.80 -21.76
CA ILE A 194 -0.33 -27.41 -20.61
C ILE A 194 -0.53 -25.98 -20.05
N HIS A 195 -1.02 -25.92 -18.80
CA HIS A 195 -1.16 -24.70 -18.01
C HIS A 195 0.19 -23.99 -17.80
N GLU A 196 0.50 -23.00 -18.63
CA GLU A 196 1.66 -22.12 -18.41
C GLU A 196 1.23 -20.65 -18.26
N VAL A 197 1.26 -20.16 -17.02
CA VAL A 197 1.15 -18.73 -16.73
C VAL A 197 2.45 -18.08 -17.21
N SER A 198 2.40 -17.43 -18.38
CA SER A 198 3.55 -16.66 -18.86
C SER A 198 3.61 -15.33 -18.10
N ALA A 199 4.69 -15.20 -17.33
CA ALA A 199 5.04 -14.05 -16.52
C ALA A 199 6.20 -13.33 -17.21
N CYS A 200 5.97 -12.10 -17.67
CA CYS A 200 7.06 -11.27 -18.18
C CYS A 200 7.67 -10.52 -17.00
N LYS A 201 8.95 -10.78 -16.73
CA LYS A 201 9.71 -10.03 -15.73
C LYS A 201 10.32 -8.80 -16.36
N LEU A 202 10.03 -7.64 -15.78
CA LEU A 202 10.62 -6.38 -16.20
C LEU A 202 11.48 -5.84 -15.05
N PRO A 203 12.80 -5.68 -15.23
CA PRO A 203 13.62 -4.98 -14.26
C PRO A 203 13.18 -3.52 -14.21
N ILE A 204 13.02 -2.96 -13.02
CA ILE A 204 12.87 -1.51 -12.89
C ILE A 204 14.26 -0.92 -12.93
N CYS A 205 14.65 -0.42 -14.08
CA CYS A 205 15.70 0.57 -14.15
C CYS A 205 15.04 1.94 -13.97
N LEU A 206 15.03 2.47 -12.74
CA LEU A 206 14.91 3.93 -12.50
C LEU A 206 16.19 4.66 -12.99
N ARG A 207 16.92 4.10 -13.96
CA ARG A 207 18.11 4.69 -14.55
C ARG A 207 17.68 5.24 -15.89
N HIS A 208 17.70 6.57 -15.99
CA HIS A 208 17.42 7.26 -17.23
C HIS A 208 18.43 6.93 -18.34
N ASP A 209 19.55 6.28 -18.03
CA ASP A 209 20.53 5.81 -18.98
C ASP A 209 21.02 4.39 -18.68
N LEU A 210 21.05 3.61 -19.76
CA LEU A 210 21.54 2.24 -19.93
C LEU A 210 20.52 1.12 -19.69
N TYR A 211 20.24 0.45 -20.81
CA TYR A 211 19.42 -0.72 -21.09
C TYR A 211 17.97 -0.43 -21.48
N PRO A 212 17.59 -0.63 -22.76
CA PRO A 212 16.18 -0.77 -23.09
C PRO A 212 15.61 -1.89 -22.24
N ILE A 213 14.39 -1.70 -21.72
CA ILE A 213 13.60 -2.74 -21.07
C ILE A 213 13.53 -3.92 -22.05
N ARG A 214 14.43 -4.89 -21.88
CA ARG A 214 14.45 -6.11 -22.67
C ARG A 214 13.42 -7.02 -22.05
N SER A 215 12.31 -7.18 -22.75
CA SER A 215 11.37 -8.26 -22.51
C SER A 215 12.12 -9.59 -22.70
N GLN A 216 12.48 -10.26 -21.62
CA GLN A 216 12.72 -11.69 -21.67
C GLN A 216 11.35 -12.35 -21.47
N CYS A 217 10.76 -12.79 -22.58
CA CYS A 217 9.58 -13.64 -22.61
C CYS A 217 10.03 -15.08 -22.84
#